data_AF-A0A5C7N3H3-F1
#
_entry.id   AF-A0A5C7N3H3-F1
#
_cell.length_a   1.000
_cell.length_b   1.000
_cell.length_c   1.000
_cell.angle_alpha   90.00
_cell.angle_beta   90.00
_cell.angle_gamma   90.00
#
_symmetry.space_group_name_H-M   'P 1'
#
loop_
_entity.id
_entity.type
_entity.pdbx_description
1 polymer ?
#
loop_
_entity_poly.entity_id
_entity_poly.type
_entity_poly.pdbx_seq_one_letter_code
_entity_poly.pdbx_strand_id
1 'polypeptide(L)'
;MRSAVSLLFALALSQAAYPQQTPAAKGTFIPENWTLVQETSGDLNKDSLNDVAMIVEYAGDALEGERPRSLIILFLDKATQNYTLAATADHVILDAHSGGTMGDPLDKFEIKGGVLRIDFAGGSREQWTTTHRYRYTANSY
;
A
#
# COMPACT_ATOMS: atom_id res chain seq x y z
N MET A 1 -52.45 42.47 -32.31
CA MET A 1 -51.44 41.47 -32.73
C MET A 1 -50.11 41.87 -32.10
N ARG A 2 -49.63 41.16 -31.08
CA ARG A 2 -48.30 41.33 -30.49
C ARG A 2 -47.76 39.93 -30.21
N SER A 3 -46.84 39.47 -31.06
CA SER A 3 -46.14 38.20 -30.86
C SER A 3 -44.98 38.42 -29.90
N ALA A 4 -44.91 37.64 -28.82
CA ALA A 4 -43.75 37.56 -27.95
C ALA A 4 -42.86 36.42 -28.42
N VAL A 5 -41.63 36.73 -28.80
CA VAL A 5 -40.58 35.75 -29.10
C VAL A 5 -39.86 35.46 -27.80
N SER A 6 -39.94 34.22 -27.31
CA SER A 6 -39.15 33.75 -26.16
C SER A 6 -37.90 33.04 -26.69
N LEU A 7 -36.72 33.61 -26.48
CA LEU A 7 -35.45 32.95 -26.70
C LEU A 7 -35.05 32.22 -25.42
N LEU A 8 -35.06 30.88 -25.44
CA LEU A 8 -34.40 30.06 -24.43
C LEU A 8 -32.92 29.95 -24.78
N PHE A 9 -32.04 30.53 -23.96
CA PHE A 9 -30.61 30.26 -23.98
C PHE A 9 -30.33 29.04 -23.11
N ALA A 10 -30.02 27.89 -23.71
CA ALA A 10 -29.47 26.76 -23.00
C ALA A 10 -27.95 26.99 -22.81
N LEU A 11 -27.52 27.27 -21.57
CA LEU A 11 -26.09 27.26 -21.23
C LEU A 11 -25.62 25.80 -21.19
N ALA A 12 -24.91 25.38 -22.23
CA ALA A 12 -24.10 24.16 -22.16
C ALA A 12 -22.86 24.47 -21.31
N LEU A 13 -22.80 23.94 -20.09
CA LEU A 13 -21.58 23.93 -19.29
C LEU A 13 -20.58 23.02 -20.00
N SER A 14 -19.55 23.59 -20.63
CA SER A 14 -18.41 22.81 -21.09
C SER A 14 -17.63 22.36 -19.84
N GLN A 15 -17.61 21.04 -19.61
CA GLN A 15 -16.62 20.49 -18.70
C GLN A 15 -15.28 20.50 -19.44
N ALA A 16 -14.38 21.40 -19.04
CA ALA A 16 -13.00 21.31 -19.48
C ALA A 16 -12.43 19.98 -18.96
N ALA A 17 -12.05 19.08 -19.87
CA ALA A 17 -11.30 17.89 -19.52
C ALA A 17 -9.88 18.33 -19.16
N TYR A 18 -9.65 18.61 -17.88
CA TYR A 18 -8.31 18.74 -17.34
C TYR A 18 -7.61 17.38 -17.48
N PRO A 19 -6.35 17.32 -17.94
CA PRO A 19 -5.60 16.07 -17.91
C PRO A 19 -5.61 15.56 -16.47
N GLN A 20 -6.33 14.48 -16.23
CA GLN A 20 -6.23 13.73 -14.98
C GLN A 20 -4.77 13.27 -14.94
N GLN A 21 -3.98 13.79 -13.99
CA GLN A 21 -2.69 13.18 -13.67
C GLN A 21 -3.01 11.72 -13.34
N THR A 22 -2.49 10.79 -14.14
CA THR A 22 -2.67 9.38 -13.88
C THR A 22 -2.21 9.11 -12.46
N PRO A 23 -3.07 8.53 -11.59
CA PRO A 23 -2.67 8.08 -10.27
C PRO A 23 -1.27 7.44 -10.33
N ALA A 24 -0.32 7.93 -9.52
CA ALA A 24 0.98 7.30 -9.40
C ALA A 24 0.75 5.80 -9.14
N ALA A 25 1.10 4.97 -10.12
CA ALA A 25 0.84 3.55 -10.04
C ALA A 25 1.65 3.00 -8.87
N LYS A 26 1.03 2.21 -7.98
CA LYS A 26 1.69 1.65 -6.77
C LYS A 26 3.07 1.05 -7.05
N GLY A 27 3.22 0.42 -8.22
CA GLY A 27 4.47 -0.18 -8.67
C GLY A 27 5.65 0.80 -8.83
N THR A 28 5.43 2.12 -8.98
CA THR A 28 6.51 3.11 -9.05
C THR A 28 7.26 3.28 -7.74
N PHE A 29 6.70 2.77 -6.63
CA PHE A 29 7.33 2.79 -5.31
C PHE A 29 8.15 1.53 -5.03
N ILE A 30 8.10 0.50 -5.90
CA ILE A 30 8.94 -0.69 -5.78
C ILE A 30 10.34 -0.31 -6.29
N PRO A 31 11.41 -0.43 -5.47
CA PRO A 31 12.75 -0.08 -5.92
C PRO A 31 13.27 -1.00 -7.03
N GLU A 32 14.26 -0.53 -7.78
CA GLU A 32 14.93 -1.35 -8.79
C GLU A 32 15.55 -2.60 -8.15
N ASN A 33 15.45 -3.74 -8.85
CA ASN A 33 15.89 -5.06 -8.37
C ASN A 33 15.10 -5.57 -7.15
N TRP A 34 13.90 -5.07 -6.89
CA TRP A 34 12.96 -5.64 -5.93
C TRP A 34 11.71 -6.16 -6.63
N THR A 35 11.08 -7.16 -6.05
CA THR A 35 9.82 -7.74 -6.53
C THR A 35 8.74 -7.64 -5.46
N LEU A 36 7.49 -7.43 -5.88
CA LEU A 36 6.35 -7.47 -4.97
C LEU A 36 6.11 -8.91 -4.50
N VAL A 37 6.08 -9.11 -3.17
CA VAL A 37 5.72 -10.38 -2.54
C VAL A 37 4.23 -10.41 -2.22
N GLN A 38 3.75 -9.40 -1.51
CA GLN A 38 2.35 -9.32 -1.09
C GLN A 38 1.88 -7.86 -1.00
N GLU A 39 0.60 -7.63 -1.27
CA GLU A 39 -0.05 -6.34 -1.12
C GLU A 39 -1.33 -6.53 -0.30
N THR A 40 -1.63 -5.58 0.58
CA THR A 40 -2.95 -5.43 1.22
C THR A 40 -3.38 -3.97 1.13
N SER A 41 -4.69 -3.75 1.20
CA SER A 41 -5.27 -2.41 1.27
C SER A 41 -6.26 -2.28 2.42
N GLY A 42 -6.47 -1.04 2.86
CA GLY A 42 -7.45 -0.68 3.87
C GLY A 42 -7.17 0.70 4.46
N ASP A 43 -8.13 1.24 5.18
CA ASP A 43 -8.01 2.55 5.83
C ASP A 43 -7.07 2.48 7.04
N LEU A 44 -5.79 2.84 6.83
CA LEU A 44 -4.72 2.75 7.83
C LEU A 44 -4.62 4.05 8.63
N ASN A 45 -4.73 5.19 7.95
CA ASN A 45 -4.61 6.52 8.55
C ASN A 45 -5.95 7.10 9.06
N LYS A 46 -7.09 6.42 8.82
CA LYS A 46 -8.45 6.79 9.24
C LYS A 46 -9.04 7.99 8.51
N ASP A 47 -8.65 8.23 7.26
CA ASP A 47 -9.23 9.27 6.41
C ASP A 47 -10.37 8.77 5.50
N SER A 48 -10.79 7.50 5.68
CA SER A 48 -11.80 6.81 4.88
C SER A 48 -11.38 6.51 3.43
N LEU A 49 -10.08 6.54 3.13
CA LEU A 49 -9.51 6.09 1.87
C LEU A 49 -8.81 4.73 2.08
N ASN A 50 -8.66 3.97 1.00
CA ASN A 50 -7.92 2.72 1.06
C ASN A 50 -6.44 2.99 0.83
N ASP A 51 -5.69 2.98 1.92
CA ASP A 51 -4.23 2.96 1.90
C ASP A 51 -3.71 1.60 1.43
N VAL A 52 -2.42 1.55 1.10
CA VAL A 52 -1.76 0.32 0.61
C VAL A 52 -0.55 0.02 1.47
N ALA A 53 -0.37 -1.24 1.82
CA ALA A 53 0.88 -1.77 2.32
C ALA A 53 1.39 -2.86 1.36
N MET A 54 2.68 -2.81 1.05
CA MET A 54 3.37 -3.78 0.19
C MET A 54 4.56 -4.38 0.93
N ILE A 55 4.74 -5.68 0.80
CA ILE A 55 6.00 -6.36 1.11
C ILE A 55 6.72 -6.57 -0.21
N VAL A 56 7.96 -6.09 -0.28
CA VAL A 56 8.86 -6.32 -1.42
C VAL A 56 10.07 -7.13 -0.98
N GLU A 57 10.63 -7.92 -1.88
CA GLU A 57 11.82 -8.74 -1.65
C GLU A 57 12.91 -8.40 -2.66
N TYR A 58 14.17 -8.40 -2.20
CA TYR A 58 15.30 -8.13 -3.09
C TYR A 58 15.51 -9.28 -4.07
N ALA A 59 15.41 -8.96 -5.36
CA ALA A 59 15.52 -9.87 -6.49
C ALA A 59 16.94 -9.90 -7.09
N GLY A 60 17.85 -9.04 -6.64
CA GLY A 60 19.24 -9.05 -7.07
C GLY A 60 20.04 -10.25 -6.53
N ASP A 61 21.36 -10.15 -6.65
CA ASP A 61 22.29 -11.16 -6.13
C ASP A 61 22.21 -11.19 -4.60
N ALA A 62 21.70 -12.31 -4.07
CA ALA A 62 21.53 -12.50 -2.63
C ALA A 62 22.92 -12.63 -1.96
N LEU A 63 23.14 -11.85 -0.91
CA LEU A 63 24.28 -12.06 -0.02
C LEU A 63 24.00 -13.33 0.80
N GLU A 64 24.85 -14.33 0.67
CA GLU A 64 24.74 -15.61 1.42
C GLU A 64 23.39 -16.35 1.25
N GLY A 65 22.63 -16.05 0.18
CA GLY A 65 21.31 -16.62 -0.07
C GLY A 65 20.16 -15.90 0.64
N GLU A 66 20.46 -14.89 1.47
CA GLU A 66 19.45 -14.05 2.11
C GLU A 66 18.86 -13.05 1.10
N ARG A 67 17.53 -13.03 1.03
CA ARG A 67 16.77 -12.06 0.24
C ARG A 67 15.99 -11.17 1.20
N PRO A 68 16.51 -9.99 1.57
CA PRO A 68 15.84 -9.12 2.52
C PRO A 68 14.48 -8.69 1.99
N ARG A 69 13.56 -8.48 2.93
CA ARG A 69 12.22 -7.96 2.65
C ARG A 69 12.03 -6.60 3.31
N SER A 70 11.34 -5.71 2.61
CA SER A 70 10.99 -4.37 3.07
C SER A 70 9.49 -4.15 3.03
N LEU A 71 8.99 -3.42 4.02
CA LEU A 71 7.62 -2.95 4.08
C LEU A 71 7.55 -1.54 3.47
N ILE A 72 6.60 -1.32 2.57
CA ILE A 72 6.28 -0.02 1.98
C ILE A 72 4.83 0.32 2.32
N ILE A 73 4.58 1.51 2.84
CA ILE A 73 3.24 2.02 3.15
C ILE A 73 2.98 3.24 2.28
N LEU A 74 1.85 3.23 1.58
CA LEU A 74 1.40 4.31 0.71
C LEU A 74 0.03 4.83 1.17
N PHE A 75 -0.11 6.15 1.25
CA PHE A 75 -1.41 6.79 1.49
C PHE A 75 -1.99 7.32 0.20
N LEU A 76 -3.30 7.11 0.02
CA LEU A 76 -4.03 7.64 -1.12
C LEU A 76 -4.41 9.09 -0.84
N ASP A 77 -3.98 10.02 -1.66
CA ASP A 77 -4.40 11.41 -1.55
C ASP A 77 -5.77 11.62 -2.23
N LYS A 78 -6.72 12.17 -1.48
CA LYS A 78 -8.10 12.38 -1.98
C LYS A 78 -8.18 13.34 -3.16
N ALA A 79 -7.41 14.43 -3.12
CA ALA A 79 -7.55 15.52 -4.08
C ALA A 79 -6.95 15.15 -5.45
N THR A 80 -5.81 14.47 -5.42
CA THR A 80 -5.03 14.12 -6.60
C THR A 80 -5.26 12.69 -7.07
N GLN A 81 -5.89 11.84 -6.24
CA GLN A 81 -6.05 10.40 -6.47
C GLN A 81 -4.71 9.67 -6.66
N ASN A 82 -3.60 10.24 -6.19
CA ASN A 82 -2.27 9.65 -6.25
C ASN A 82 -1.91 8.97 -4.94
N TYR A 83 -1.11 7.89 -5.02
CA TYR A 83 -0.42 7.38 -3.86
C TYR A 83 0.79 8.23 -3.51
N THR A 84 1.05 8.40 -2.22
CA THR A 84 2.25 9.03 -1.67
C THR A 84 2.95 8.07 -0.71
N LEU A 85 4.29 8.10 -0.69
CA LEU A 85 5.07 7.28 0.23
C LEU A 85 4.87 7.78 1.66
N ALA A 86 4.26 6.97 2.52
CA ALA A 86 4.03 7.30 3.92
C ALA A 86 5.17 6.81 4.82
N ALA A 87 5.63 5.58 4.60
CA ALA A 87 6.75 5.00 5.34
C ALA A 87 7.39 3.83 4.59
N THR A 88 8.66 3.58 4.90
CA THR A 88 9.34 2.32 4.60
C THR A 88 9.93 1.75 5.89
N ALA A 89 10.04 0.44 5.96
CA ALA A 89 10.75 -0.23 7.04
C ALA A 89 11.46 -1.48 6.52
N ASP A 90 12.76 -1.52 6.72
CA ASP A 90 13.60 -2.66 6.39
C ASP A 90 13.75 -3.57 7.60
N HIS A 91 14.00 -4.87 7.37
CA HIS A 91 14.23 -5.88 8.42
C HIS A 91 13.06 -6.12 9.39
N VAL A 92 11.87 -5.58 9.11
CA VAL A 92 10.65 -5.87 9.89
C VAL A 92 9.86 -7.06 9.37
N ILE A 93 10.25 -7.57 8.20
CA ILE A 93 9.68 -8.75 7.55
C ILE A 93 10.79 -9.81 7.48
N LEU A 94 10.49 -10.99 8.01
CA LEU A 94 11.40 -12.14 7.91
C LEU A 94 11.49 -12.63 6.45
N ASP A 95 12.71 -12.97 6.03
CA ASP A 95 12.95 -13.54 4.70
C ASP A 95 12.31 -14.92 4.53
N ALA A 96 12.22 -15.39 3.27
CA ALA A 96 11.56 -16.63 2.90
C ALA A 96 12.15 -17.91 3.53
N HIS A 97 13.36 -17.87 4.10
CA HIS A 97 14.05 -19.03 4.67
C HIS A 97 14.07 -19.00 6.21
N SER A 98 13.58 -17.93 6.82
CA SER A 98 13.60 -17.74 8.28
C SER A 98 12.55 -18.55 9.05
N GLY A 99 11.64 -19.27 8.39
CA GLY A 99 10.62 -20.11 9.06
C GLY A 99 11.09 -21.51 9.45
N GLY A 100 12.37 -21.84 9.26
CA GLY A 100 12.92 -23.16 9.58
C GLY A 100 12.41 -24.23 8.62
N THR A 101 11.98 -25.38 9.15
CA THR A 101 11.51 -26.49 8.28
C THR A 101 10.16 -26.21 7.61
N MET A 102 9.42 -25.21 8.10
CA MET A 102 8.14 -24.81 7.53
C MET A 102 8.28 -23.90 6.29
N GLY A 103 9.48 -23.38 6.01
CA GLY A 103 9.74 -22.52 4.85
C GLY A 103 9.51 -21.05 5.15
N ASP A 104 8.75 -20.37 4.27
CA ASP A 104 8.48 -18.94 4.39
C ASP A 104 7.62 -18.65 5.62
N PRO A 105 8.10 -17.84 6.57
CA PRO A 105 7.36 -17.60 7.80
C PRO A 105 6.18 -16.62 7.64
N LEU A 106 6.02 -15.92 6.51
CA LEU A 106 4.96 -14.92 6.33
C LEU A 106 3.57 -15.59 6.24
N ASP A 107 2.75 -15.42 7.29
CA ASP A 107 1.45 -16.08 7.42
C ASP A 107 0.28 -15.11 7.11
N LYS A 108 0.29 -13.92 7.72
CA LYS A 108 -0.78 -12.93 7.55
C LYS A 108 -0.25 -11.55 7.24
N PHE A 109 -0.93 -10.84 6.35
CA PHE A 109 -0.69 -9.44 6.03
C PHE A 109 -2.02 -8.73 5.75
N GLU A 110 -2.49 -7.89 6.67
CA GLU A 110 -3.80 -7.23 6.52
C GLU A 110 -3.81 -5.82 7.12
N ILE A 111 -4.54 -4.90 6.47
CA ILE A 111 -4.96 -3.63 7.09
C ILE A 111 -6.41 -3.78 7.53
N LYS A 112 -6.66 -3.62 8.84
CA LYS A 112 -8.01 -3.67 9.39
C LYS A 112 -8.16 -2.77 10.62
N GLY A 113 -9.14 -1.88 10.61
CA GLY A 113 -9.43 -1.00 11.74
C GLY A 113 -8.31 0.00 12.06
N GLY A 114 -7.66 0.55 11.03
CA GLY A 114 -6.52 1.45 11.20
C GLY A 114 -5.28 0.78 11.79
N VAL A 115 -5.11 -0.53 11.57
CA VAL A 115 -3.96 -1.32 12.02
C VAL A 115 -3.47 -2.17 10.86
N LEU A 116 -2.18 -2.06 10.55
CA LEU A 116 -1.48 -3.04 9.73
C LEU A 116 -1.00 -4.18 10.63
N ARG A 117 -1.48 -5.39 10.38
CA ARG A 117 -1.09 -6.60 11.09
C ARG A 117 -0.25 -7.49 10.17
N ILE A 118 0.86 -7.98 10.71
CA ILE A 118 1.73 -8.95 10.04
C ILE A 118 1.94 -10.13 11.00
N ASP A 119 1.52 -11.33 10.60
CA ASP A 119 1.77 -12.54 11.38
C ASP A 119 2.86 -13.37 10.71
N PHE A 120 3.71 -13.95 11.54
CA PHE A 120 4.74 -14.89 11.17
C PHE A 120 4.54 -16.20 11.92
N ALA A 121 4.79 -17.32 11.27
CA ALA A 121 4.80 -18.65 11.88
C ALA A 121 5.94 -19.50 11.33
N GLY A 122 6.58 -20.30 12.18
CA GLY A 122 7.66 -21.16 11.73
C GLY A 122 8.08 -22.18 12.78
N GLY A 123 9.19 -22.86 12.48
CA GLY A 123 9.81 -23.83 13.37
C GLY A 123 9.95 -25.23 12.78
N SER A 124 10.05 -26.23 13.65
CA SER A 124 10.06 -27.64 13.28
C SER A 124 9.25 -28.47 14.29
N ARG A 125 9.92 -29.21 15.18
CA ARG A 125 9.29 -29.89 16.32
C ARG A 125 8.65 -28.90 17.28
N GLU A 126 9.34 -27.79 17.52
CA GLU A 126 8.79 -26.65 18.23
C GLU A 126 8.38 -25.59 17.19
N GLN A 127 7.11 -25.17 17.29
CA GLN A 127 6.54 -24.13 16.46
C GLN A 127 6.51 -22.81 17.23
N TRP A 128 6.65 -21.72 16.51
CA TRP A 128 6.54 -20.37 17.05
C TRP A 128 5.64 -19.52 16.15
N THR A 129 5.08 -18.48 16.76
CA THR A 129 4.31 -17.45 16.05
C THR A 129 4.69 -16.07 16.60
N THR A 130 4.81 -15.09 15.71
CA THR A 130 5.08 -13.70 16.06
C THR A 130 4.10 -12.79 15.32
N THR A 131 3.54 -11.79 16.01
CA THR A 131 2.66 -10.81 15.37
C THR A 131 3.21 -9.40 15.54
N HIS A 132 3.42 -8.70 14.42
CA HIS A 132 3.66 -7.26 14.39
C HIS A 132 2.36 -6.51 14.13
N ARG A 133 2.17 -5.38 14.83
CA ARG A 133 1.03 -4.47 14.64
C ARG A 133 1.52 -3.04 14.56
N TYR A 134 1.21 -2.38 13.45
CA TYR A 134 1.55 -0.98 13.22
C TYR A 134 0.26 -0.17 13.15
N ARG A 135 0.26 0.97 13.84
CA ARG A 135 -0.81 1.96 13.77
C ARG A 135 -0.19 3.28 13.33
N TYR A 136 -0.79 3.92 12.35
CA TYR A 136 -0.39 5.27 11.97
C TYR A 136 -0.77 6.26 13.06
N THR A 137 0.15 7.19 13.33
CA THR A 137 -0.08 8.36 14.16
C THR A 137 0.42 9.58 13.39
N ALA A 138 -0.48 10.48 13.00
CA ALA A 138 -0.09 11.83 12.61
C ALA A 138 0.55 12.46 13.85
N ASN A 139 1.87 12.66 13.84
CA ASN A 139 2.69 12.95 15.02
C ASN A 139 2.04 13.82 16.11
N SER A 140 2.29 13.45 17.36
CA SER A 140 2.11 14.31 18.55
C SER A 140 3.41 14.32 19.36
N TYR A 141 4.43 15.02 18.86
CA TYR A 141 5.51 15.65 19.65
C TYR A 141 6.04 16.87 18.89
#